data_AF-A0A2P7TR02-F1
#
_entry.id   AF-A0A2P7TR02-F1
#
_cell.length_a   1.000
_cell.length_b   1.000
_cell.length_c   1.000
_cell.angle_alpha   90.00
_cell.angle_beta   90.00
_cell.angle_gamma   90.00
#
_symmetry.space_group_name_H-M   'P 1'
#
loop_
_entity.id
_entity.type
_entity.pdbx_description
1 polymer ?
#
loop_
_entity_poly.entity_id
_entity_poly.type
_entity_poly.pdbx_seq_one_letter_code
_entity_poly.pdbx_strand_id
1 'polypeptide(L)'
;MKRKFSFIVFAFCSLLSLFITSCIQIRKLPASANAFSGAVAAVEEIEATCYNPFWKFVYKPERLVVIEPCKTVTGKVRAIHRAPDGDVHLRIIPEDRTGVQLNFYNYTACFGSLVAEIICSHKGKNPKESCFGYTNSLLTPRRGDRVQITGVYVLDTNHGWREIHPISSIELLERR
;
A
#
# COMPACT_ATOMS: atom_id res chain seq x y z
N MET A 1 -56.97 21.64 3.09
CA MET A 1 -57.25 21.36 4.51
C MET A 1 -57.96 20.01 4.63
N LYS A 2 -57.32 19.06 5.32
CA LYS A 2 -57.88 17.85 5.99
C LYS A 2 -58.60 16.80 5.12
N ARG A 3 -57.91 15.69 4.85
CA ARG A 3 -58.53 14.36 4.75
C ARG A 3 -58.07 13.51 5.93
N LYS A 4 -59.04 13.18 6.79
CA LYS A 4 -58.92 12.32 7.96
C LYS A 4 -58.95 10.87 7.48
N PHE A 5 -58.05 10.03 7.98
CA PHE A 5 -58.27 8.58 7.99
C PHE A 5 -58.33 8.11 9.44
N SER A 6 -59.50 7.58 9.77
CA SER A 6 -59.87 6.95 11.03
C SER A 6 -59.58 5.45 10.89
N PHE A 7 -58.92 4.85 11.88
CA PHE A 7 -58.96 3.41 12.10
C PHE A 7 -59.30 3.15 13.57
N ILE A 8 -60.52 2.67 13.75
CA ILE A 8 -61.07 1.95 14.91
C ILE A 8 -61.04 0.48 14.43
N VAL A 9 -60.59 -0.53 15.17
CA VAL A 9 -61.39 -1.32 16.12
C VAL A 9 -60.49 -2.33 16.84
N PHE A 10 -60.78 -2.45 18.14
CA PHE A 10 -60.44 -3.43 19.17
C PHE A 10 -60.43 -4.92 18.74
N ALA A 11 -59.62 -5.74 19.43
CA ALA A 11 -60.13 -6.91 20.16
C ALA A 11 -59.03 -7.54 21.03
N PHE A 12 -59.29 -7.57 22.34
CA PHE A 12 -58.63 -8.44 23.32
C PHE A 12 -59.05 -9.89 23.07
N CYS A 13 -58.13 -10.84 23.19
CA CYS A 13 -58.48 -12.24 23.44
C CYS A 13 -57.50 -12.85 24.44
N SER A 14 -58.02 -13.13 25.63
CA SER A 14 -57.38 -13.86 26.72
C SER A 14 -57.25 -15.35 26.36
N LEU A 15 -56.22 -16.04 26.85
CA LEU A 15 -56.33 -17.19 27.77
C LEU A 15 -55.03 -18.02 27.84
N LEU A 16 -54.61 -18.23 29.08
CA LEU A 16 -54.01 -19.43 29.67
C LEU A 16 -52.62 -19.96 29.23
N SER A 17 -51.75 -19.93 30.25
CA SER A 17 -50.61 -20.80 30.55
C SER A 17 -50.71 -22.25 30.09
N LEU A 18 -49.60 -22.82 29.60
CA LEU A 18 -48.74 -23.77 30.33
C LEU A 18 -47.50 -24.14 29.49
N PHE A 19 -46.38 -24.33 30.19
CA PHE A 19 -45.12 -25.04 29.90
C PHE A 19 -45.04 -25.79 28.55
N ILE A 20 -43.90 -25.77 27.83
CA ILE A 20 -42.79 -26.72 28.05
C ILE A 20 -41.51 -26.18 27.40
N THR A 21 -40.44 -26.29 28.18
CA THR A 21 -39.01 -26.28 27.81
C THR A 21 -38.72 -26.89 26.44
N SER A 22 -38.28 -26.08 25.48
CA SER A 22 -37.61 -26.56 24.27
C SER A 22 -36.18 -26.02 24.25
N CYS A 23 -35.24 -26.97 24.20
CA CYS A 23 -33.82 -26.78 24.33
C CYS A 23 -33.30 -25.68 23.40
N ILE A 24 -32.65 -24.69 24.02
CA ILE A 24 -31.64 -23.84 23.42
C ILE A 24 -30.60 -24.76 22.76
N GLN A 25 -30.72 -24.97 21.45
CA GLN A 25 -29.61 -25.45 20.63
C GLN A 25 -28.74 -24.25 20.31
N ILE A 26 -27.92 -23.84 21.30
CA ILE A 26 -26.67 -23.14 20.98
C ILE A 26 -25.88 -24.14 20.16
N ARG A 27 -25.90 -23.96 18.83
CA ARG A 27 -24.88 -24.58 17.98
C ARG A 27 -23.55 -24.11 18.55
N LYS A 28 -22.81 -25.02 19.19
CA LYS A 28 -21.41 -24.83 19.52
C LYS A 28 -20.71 -24.44 18.22
N LEU A 29 -20.40 -23.16 18.06
CA LEU A 29 -19.38 -22.74 17.12
C LEU A 29 -18.11 -23.49 17.54
N PRO A 30 -17.48 -24.28 16.66
CA PRO A 30 -16.16 -24.80 16.97
C PRO A 30 -15.27 -23.57 17.16
N ALA A 31 -14.77 -23.38 18.38
CA ALA A 31 -13.66 -22.48 18.63
C ALA A 31 -12.46 -23.04 17.87
N SER A 32 -12.31 -22.64 16.62
CA SER A 32 -11.14 -22.94 15.81
C SER A 32 -9.99 -22.13 16.39
N ALA A 33 -9.20 -22.75 17.25
CA ALA A 33 -7.95 -22.22 17.77
C ALA A 33 -6.92 -21.92 16.65
N ASN A 34 -7.21 -22.32 15.40
CA ASN A 34 -6.35 -22.08 14.24
C ASN A 34 -6.55 -20.69 13.60
N ALA A 35 -7.63 -19.96 13.91
CA ALA A 35 -7.85 -18.62 13.32
C ALA A 35 -6.92 -17.55 13.90
N PHE A 36 -6.52 -17.70 15.17
CA PHE A 36 -5.65 -16.73 15.85
C PHE A 36 -4.18 -16.88 15.42
N SER A 37 -3.71 -18.12 15.26
CA SER A 37 -2.33 -18.40 14.82
C SER A 37 -2.05 -17.89 13.39
N GLY A 38 -3.02 -18.01 12.49
CA GLY A 38 -2.90 -17.49 11.12
C GLY A 38 -2.89 -15.96 11.04
N ALA A 39 -3.60 -15.28 11.94
CA ALA A 39 -3.61 -13.82 12.00
C ALA A 39 -2.25 -13.26 12.47
N VAL A 40 -1.61 -13.88 13.46
CA VAL A 40 -0.29 -13.42 13.96
C VAL A 40 0.81 -13.62 12.91
N ALA A 41 0.82 -14.75 12.19
CA ALA A 41 1.76 -14.99 11.11
C ALA A 41 1.58 -14.01 9.93
N ALA A 42 0.33 -13.71 9.55
CA ALA A 42 0.04 -12.73 8.50
C ALA A 42 0.41 -11.30 8.91
N VAL A 43 0.30 -10.95 10.20
CA VAL A 43 0.71 -9.63 10.71
C VAL A 43 2.24 -9.51 10.75
N GLU A 44 2.97 -10.56 11.12
CA GLU A 44 4.44 -10.57 11.03
C GLU A 44 4.95 -10.49 9.58
N GLU A 45 4.28 -11.14 8.63
CA GLU A 45 4.61 -11.06 7.20
C GLU A 45 4.34 -9.66 6.62
N ILE A 46 3.25 -8.99 7.05
CA ILE A 46 2.94 -7.61 6.68
C ILE A 46 3.95 -6.62 7.30
N GLU A 47 4.33 -6.78 8.57
CA GLU A 47 5.36 -5.92 9.17
C GLU A 47 6.74 -6.12 8.52
N ALA A 48 7.11 -7.36 8.17
CA ALA A 48 8.36 -7.66 7.50
C ALA A 48 8.43 -7.10 6.06
N THR A 49 7.31 -7.10 5.32
CA THR A 49 7.24 -6.56 3.95
C THR A 49 7.19 -5.03 3.91
N CYS A 50 6.71 -4.41 4.98
CA CYS A 50 6.57 -2.95 5.11
C CYS A 50 7.71 -2.28 5.90
N TYR A 51 8.59 -3.06 6.53
CA TYR A 51 9.79 -2.54 7.17
C TYR A 51 10.70 -1.87 6.13
N ASN A 52 10.97 -0.58 6.32
CA ASN A 52 11.85 0.18 5.44
C ASN A 52 13.11 0.67 6.18
N PRO A 53 14.17 -0.14 6.26
CA PRO A 53 15.42 0.24 6.90
C PRO A 53 16.19 1.32 6.12
N PHE A 54 15.76 1.61 4.89
CA PHE A 54 16.47 2.48 3.96
C PHE A 54 16.15 3.95 4.16
N TRP A 55 15.05 4.29 4.86
CA TRP A 55 14.64 5.68 5.11
C TRP A 55 15.77 6.56 5.67
N LYS A 56 16.62 6.01 6.55
CA LYS A 56 17.77 6.73 7.14
C LYS A 56 18.86 7.15 6.16
N PHE A 57 18.84 6.63 4.93
CA PHE A 57 19.79 6.96 3.86
C PHE A 57 19.19 7.87 2.79
N VAL A 58 17.89 8.21 2.89
CA VAL A 58 17.23 9.14 1.99
C VAL A 58 17.87 10.52 2.12
N TYR A 59 18.27 11.12 1.01
CA TYR A 59 18.74 12.50 0.97
C TYR A 59 17.57 13.45 1.24
N LYS A 60 17.70 14.45 2.12
CA LYS A 60 16.65 15.45 2.43
C LYS A 60 15.26 14.87 2.69
N PRO A 61 15.09 13.93 3.64
CA PRO A 61 13.82 13.23 3.88
C PRO A 61 12.68 14.17 4.29
N GLU A 62 12.98 15.35 4.83
CA GLU A 62 12.01 16.37 5.23
C GLU A 62 11.12 16.88 4.07
N ARG A 63 11.55 16.71 2.82
CA ARG A 63 10.73 17.06 1.64
C ARG A 63 9.63 16.03 1.35
N LEU A 64 9.72 14.83 1.91
CA LEU A 64 8.84 13.71 1.60
C LEU A 64 7.69 13.65 2.59
N VAL A 65 6.47 13.87 2.10
CA VAL A 65 5.24 13.71 2.90
C VAL A 65 4.73 12.30 2.69
N VAL A 66 4.74 11.48 3.74
CA VAL A 66 4.24 10.11 3.69
C VAL A 66 2.72 10.09 3.48
N ILE A 67 2.28 9.36 2.46
CA ILE A 67 0.86 9.12 2.15
C ILE A 67 0.46 7.74 2.66
N GLU A 68 1.22 6.70 2.27
CA GLU A 68 1.06 5.33 2.76
C GLU A 68 2.46 4.83 3.16
N PRO A 69 2.68 4.37 4.41
CA PRO A 69 3.99 3.91 4.85
C PRO A 69 4.46 2.65 4.12
N CYS A 70 3.52 1.91 3.52
CA CYS A 70 3.77 0.70 2.78
C CYS A 70 2.80 0.58 1.61
N LYS A 71 3.35 0.58 0.40
CA LYS A 71 2.59 0.42 -0.83
C LYS A 71 3.30 -0.57 -1.74
N THR A 72 2.55 -1.57 -2.19
CA THR A 72 2.98 -2.49 -3.23
C THR A 72 2.35 -2.12 -4.57
N VAL A 73 3.16 -1.99 -5.60
CA VAL A 73 2.73 -1.64 -6.97
C VAL A 73 3.32 -2.63 -7.96
N THR A 74 2.45 -3.28 -8.73
CA THR A 74 2.85 -4.04 -9.91
C THR A 74 2.77 -3.17 -11.15
N GLY A 75 3.79 -3.21 -12.00
CA GLY A 75 3.83 -2.39 -13.21
C GLY A 75 4.97 -2.74 -14.15
N LYS A 76 4.99 -2.05 -15.30
CA LYS A 76 6.06 -2.17 -16.30
C LYS A 76 7.06 -1.03 -16.19
N VAL A 77 8.34 -1.34 -16.28
CA VAL A 77 9.41 -0.33 -16.26
C VAL A 77 9.46 0.39 -17.59
N ARG A 78 9.10 1.67 -17.61
CA ARG A 78 9.14 2.52 -18.81
C ARG A 78 10.51 3.15 -19.05
N ALA A 79 11.16 3.62 -17.99
CA ALA A 79 12.45 4.30 -18.07
C ALA A 79 13.22 4.12 -16.77
N ILE A 80 14.54 4.26 -16.88
CA ILE A 80 15.49 4.15 -15.78
C ILE A 80 16.43 5.35 -15.91
N HIS A 81 16.63 6.07 -14.81
CA HIS A 81 17.53 7.21 -14.74
C HIS A 81 18.45 7.05 -13.53
N ARG A 82 19.76 7.24 -13.74
CA ARG A 82 20.77 7.24 -12.68
C ARG A 82 20.95 8.68 -12.22
N ALA A 83 20.47 8.98 -11.03
CA ALA A 83 20.49 10.34 -10.51
C ALA A 83 21.84 10.71 -9.90
N PRO A 84 22.19 12.01 -9.88
CA PRO A 84 23.48 12.45 -9.35
C PRO A 84 23.72 12.13 -7.87
N ASP A 85 22.68 11.96 -7.06
CA ASP A 85 22.75 11.64 -5.62
C ASP A 85 23.06 10.17 -5.31
N GLY A 86 23.09 9.31 -6.33
CA GLY A 86 23.37 7.88 -6.18
C GLY A 86 22.14 6.99 -6.33
N ASP A 87 20.97 7.58 -6.53
CA ASP A 87 19.72 6.86 -6.64
C ASP A 87 19.44 6.41 -8.08
N VAL A 88 18.69 5.32 -8.23
CA VAL A 88 18.13 4.91 -9.51
C VAL A 88 16.64 5.18 -9.50
N HIS A 89 16.23 6.13 -10.36
CA HIS A 89 14.84 6.50 -10.54
C HIS A 89 14.24 5.63 -11.64
N LEU A 90 13.21 4.88 -11.27
CA LEU A 90 12.39 4.09 -12.17
C LEU A 90 11.13 4.89 -12.53
N ARG A 91 10.74 4.86 -13.80
CA ARG A 91 9.40 5.25 -14.23
C ARG A 91 8.58 3.99 -14.43
N ILE A 92 7.59 3.78 -13.57
CA ILE A 92 6.73 2.60 -13.58
C ILE A 92 5.38 2.98 -14.18
N ILE A 93 4.90 2.20 -15.15
CA ILE A 93 3.51 2.25 -15.60
C ILE A 93 2.73 1.26 -14.72
N PRO A 94 1.93 1.72 -13.74
CA PRO A 94 1.17 0.81 -12.89
C PRO A 94 0.16 0.01 -13.72
N GLU A 95 0.00 -1.27 -13.40
CA GLU A 95 -1.07 -2.10 -13.98
C GLU A 95 -2.43 -1.67 -13.45
N ASP A 96 -2.55 -1.51 -12.12
CA ASP A 96 -3.72 -0.91 -11.49
C ASP A 96 -3.54 0.60 -11.35
N ARG A 97 -4.13 1.32 -12.31
CA ARG A 97 -4.14 2.79 -12.31
C ARG A 97 -5.18 3.41 -11.37
N THR A 98 -6.08 2.61 -10.81
CA THR A 98 -7.11 3.06 -9.88
C THR A 98 -6.63 2.96 -8.42
N GLY A 99 -5.87 1.92 -8.09
CA GLY A 99 -5.25 1.73 -6.77
C GLY A 99 -3.96 2.52 -6.53
N VAL A 100 -3.33 3.04 -7.59
CA VAL A 100 -2.17 3.94 -7.52
C VAL A 100 -2.58 5.36 -7.91
N GLN A 101 -2.74 6.21 -6.91
CA GLN A 101 -3.24 7.57 -7.11
C GLN A 101 -2.17 8.53 -7.65
N LEU A 102 -1.86 8.46 -8.94
CA LEU A 102 -0.99 9.45 -9.61
C LEU A 102 -1.61 10.85 -9.57
N ASN A 103 -0.77 11.88 -9.38
CA ASN A 103 -1.23 13.26 -9.37
C ASN A 103 -0.91 14.00 -10.69
N PHE A 104 -1.28 15.28 -10.77
CA PHE A 104 -1.04 16.13 -11.94
C PHE A 104 0.41 16.09 -12.43
N TYR A 105 1.39 16.21 -11.52
CA TYR A 105 2.82 16.20 -11.87
C TYR A 105 3.33 14.83 -12.32
N ASN A 106 2.76 13.73 -11.81
CA ASN A 106 3.03 12.41 -12.39
C ASN A 106 2.62 12.37 -13.87
N TYR A 107 1.47 12.95 -14.22
CA TYR A 107 1.00 12.97 -15.61
C TYR A 107 1.81 13.89 -16.51
N THR A 108 2.13 15.11 -16.05
CA THR A 108 2.75 16.14 -16.90
C THR A 108 4.28 16.05 -16.92
N ALA A 109 4.93 15.78 -15.79
CA ALA A 109 6.39 15.74 -15.68
C ALA A 109 6.97 14.31 -15.71
N CYS A 110 6.19 13.31 -15.28
CA CYS A 110 6.59 11.90 -15.31
C CYS A 110 5.88 11.10 -16.42
N PHE A 111 5.20 11.80 -17.35
CA PHE A 111 4.50 11.21 -18.50
C PHE A 111 3.45 10.15 -18.13
N GLY A 112 2.78 10.28 -16.98
CA GLY A 112 1.78 9.31 -16.50
C GLY A 112 2.40 8.06 -15.89
N SER A 113 3.61 8.17 -15.35
CA SER A 113 4.29 7.10 -14.63
C SER A 113 4.44 7.43 -13.14
N LEU A 114 4.38 6.39 -12.32
CA LEU A 114 4.84 6.44 -10.94
C LEU A 114 6.36 6.53 -10.94
N VAL A 115 6.93 7.38 -10.10
CA VAL A 115 8.36 7.38 -9.82
C VAL A 115 8.61 6.39 -8.69
N ALA A 116 9.66 5.58 -8.81
CA ALA A 116 10.09 4.72 -7.73
C ALA A 116 11.61 4.73 -7.65
N GLU A 117 12.17 4.90 -6.45
CA GLU A 117 13.61 5.18 -6.29
C GLU A 117 14.31 4.08 -5.49
N ILE A 118 15.25 3.39 -6.15
CA ILE A 118 16.23 2.54 -5.48
C ILE A 118 17.33 3.47 -4.99
N ILE A 119 17.26 3.87 -3.73
CA ILE A 119 18.24 4.79 -3.18
C ILE A 119 19.63 4.14 -3.09
N CYS A 120 20.68 4.92 -3.21
CA CYS A 120 22.06 4.46 -2.99
C CYS A 120 22.49 3.26 -3.83
N SER A 121 21.93 3.11 -5.03
CA SER A 121 22.27 2.04 -5.96
C SER A 121 23.65 2.24 -6.61
N HIS A 122 24.18 3.47 -6.61
CA HIS A 122 25.52 3.75 -7.10
C HIS A 122 26.20 4.91 -6.39
N LYS A 123 27.50 5.08 -6.67
CA LYS A 123 28.27 6.22 -6.19
C LYS A 123 27.69 7.52 -6.75
N GLY A 124 27.17 8.37 -5.87
CA GLY A 124 26.73 9.72 -6.21
C GLY A 124 27.89 10.69 -6.44
N LYS A 125 27.58 11.85 -7.01
CA LYS A 125 28.46 13.03 -7.08
C LYS A 125 28.40 13.72 -5.71
N ASN A 126 29.54 13.86 -5.03
CA ASN A 126 29.67 14.40 -3.67
C ASN A 126 28.99 13.52 -2.58
N PRO A 127 29.55 12.33 -2.27
CA PRO A 127 28.97 11.34 -1.34
C PRO A 127 28.92 11.77 0.14
N LYS A 128 29.24 13.03 0.46
CA LYS A 128 29.15 13.56 1.83
C LYS A 128 27.69 13.79 2.26
N GLU A 129 26.75 13.85 1.32
CA GLU A 129 25.34 14.19 1.61
C GLU A 129 24.34 13.05 1.38
N SER A 130 24.66 12.06 0.54
CA SER A 130 23.80 10.89 0.28
C SER A 130 24.64 9.60 0.28
N CYS A 131 24.09 8.52 0.85
CA CYS A 131 24.61 7.16 0.76
C CYS A 131 25.97 6.88 1.44
N PHE A 132 26.44 7.73 2.35
CA PHE A 132 27.72 7.51 3.03
C PHE A 132 27.74 6.18 3.81
N GLY A 133 28.65 5.28 3.43
CA GLY A 133 28.80 3.97 4.07
C GLY A 133 27.72 2.94 3.72
N TYR A 134 26.82 3.24 2.78
CA TYR A 134 25.76 2.34 2.35
C TYR A 134 25.68 2.25 0.83
N THR A 135 25.46 1.04 0.33
CA THR A 135 25.15 0.79 -1.08
C THR A 135 24.03 -0.24 -1.12
N ASN A 136 22.97 0.11 -1.83
CA ASN A 136 21.80 -0.73 -1.95
C ASN A 136 22.06 -1.87 -2.94
N SER A 137 21.66 -3.09 -2.56
CA SER A 137 21.83 -4.31 -3.34
C SER A 137 20.55 -4.77 -4.07
N LEU A 138 19.47 -3.99 -4.01
CA LEU A 138 18.24 -4.29 -4.75
C LEU A 138 18.51 -4.39 -6.26
N LEU A 139 17.83 -5.33 -6.90
CA LEU A 139 17.88 -5.51 -8.35
C LEU A 139 17.45 -4.23 -9.06
N THR A 140 18.29 -3.72 -9.95
CA THR A 140 17.87 -2.72 -10.93
C THR A 140 17.25 -3.42 -12.15
N PRO A 141 15.95 -3.25 -12.43
CA PRO A 141 15.29 -3.92 -13.55
C PRO A 141 15.68 -3.27 -14.89
N ARG A 142 15.26 -3.86 -16.01
CA ARG A 142 15.46 -3.30 -17.36
C ARG A 142 14.19 -2.63 -17.87
N ARG A 143 14.36 -1.72 -18.83
CA ARG A 143 13.22 -1.12 -19.52
C ARG A 143 12.36 -2.19 -20.20
N GLY A 144 11.10 -2.27 -19.77
CA GLY A 144 10.08 -3.18 -20.25
C GLY A 144 9.86 -4.41 -19.37
N ASP A 145 10.72 -4.66 -18.39
CA ASP A 145 10.49 -5.68 -17.37
C ASP A 145 9.19 -5.39 -16.62
N ARG A 146 8.50 -6.46 -16.19
CA ARG A 146 7.36 -6.39 -15.29
C ARG A 146 7.83 -6.67 -13.88
N VAL A 147 7.52 -5.76 -12.97
CA VAL A 147 8.04 -5.78 -11.60
C VAL A 147 6.91 -5.56 -10.60
N GLN A 148 7.10 -6.09 -9.40
CA GLN A 148 6.37 -5.70 -8.21
C GLN A 148 7.32 -4.94 -7.29
N ILE A 149 6.93 -3.75 -6.86
CA ILE A 149 7.75 -2.84 -6.06
C ILE A 149 7.00 -2.55 -4.77
N THR A 150 7.69 -2.66 -3.64
CA THR A 150 7.18 -2.25 -2.33
C THR A 150 8.05 -1.13 -1.76
N GLY A 151 7.43 -0.16 -1.09
CA GLY A 151 8.15 0.87 -0.36
C GLY A 151 7.21 1.92 0.25
N VAL A 152 7.78 3.04 0.66
CA VAL A 152 6.99 4.15 1.22
C VAL A 152 6.41 4.98 0.08
N TYR A 153 5.09 5.14 0.06
CA TYR A 153 4.42 6.00 -0.90
C TYR A 153 4.32 7.42 -0.37
N VAL A 154 4.94 8.36 -1.06
CA VAL A 154 5.13 9.75 -0.61
C VAL A 154 4.71 10.75 -1.68
N LEU A 155 4.50 11.99 -1.25
CA LEU A 155 4.57 13.17 -2.09
C LEU A 155 5.96 13.81 -1.92
N ASP A 156 6.72 13.95 -3.01
CA ASP A 156 7.93 14.76 -2.99
C ASP A 156 7.55 16.23 -3.18
N THR A 157 7.72 17.04 -2.13
CA THR A 157 7.34 18.47 -2.16
C THR A 157 8.27 19.35 -2.99
N ASN A 158 9.48 18.91 -3.31
CA ASN A 158 10.37 19.64 -4.23
C ASN A 158 9.95 19.48 -5.69
N HIS A 159 9.47 18.30 -6.06
CA HIS A 159 9.11 17.97 -7.45
C HIS A 159 7.60 18.03 -7.73
N GLY A 160 6.79 17.88 -6.68
CA GLY A 160 5.33 17.93 -6.72
C GLY A 160 4.65 16.62 -7.15
N TRP A 161 5.37 15.56 -7.52
CA TRP A 161 4.79 14.27 -7.89
C TRP A 161 4.73 13.29 -6.72
N ARG A 162 3.90 12.25 -6.86
CA ARG A 162 3.86 11.12 -5.92
C ARG A 162 4.77 9.99 -6.38
N GLU A 163 5.39 9.31 -5.43
CA GLU A 163 6.42 8.32 -5.71
C GLU A 163 6.53 7.24 -4.63
N ILE A 164 7.17 6.12 -4.96
CA ILE A 164 7.69 5.18 -3.97
C ILE A 164 9.14 5.56 -3.68
N HIS A 165 9.37 6.17 -2.52
CA HIS A 165 10.70 6.61 -2.10
C HIS A 165 10.85 6.43 -0.58
N PRO A 166 11.77 5.56 -0.12
CA PRO A 166 12.61 4.64 -0.90
C PRO A 166 11.88 3.31 -1.16
N ILE A 167 12.31 2.59 -2.21
CA ILE A 167 11.90 1.20 -2.44
C ILE A 167 12.52 0.31 -1.35
N SER A 168 11.70 -0.51 -0.67
CA SER A 168 12.13 -1.53 0.29
C SER A 168 12.34 -2.91 -0.35
N SER A 169 11.54 -3.26 -1.36
CA SER A 169 11.72 -4.50 -2.12
C SER A 169 11.32 -4.35 -3.58
N ILE A 170 11.94 -5.15 -4.42
CA ILE A 170 11.59 -5.26 -5.83
C ILE A 170 11.69 -6.72 -6.27
N GLU A 171 10.59 -7.23 -6.81
CA GLU A 171 10.51 -8.54 -7.43
C GLU A 171 10.38 -8.37 -8.94
N LEU A 172 11.17 -9.12 -9.68
CA LEU A 172 10.96 -9.28 -11.10
C LEU A 172 9.94 -10.38 -11.36
N LEU A 173 8.81 -10.02 -11.95
CA LEU A 173 7.77 -10.97 -12.33
C LEU A 173 7.98 -11.51 -13.76
N GLU A 174 8.48 -10.67 -14.67
CA GLU A 174 8.70 -11.04 -16.08
C GLU A 174 9.84 -10.22 -16.69
N ARG A 175 10.74 -10.91 -17.40
CA ARG A 175 11.85 -10.30 -18.13
C ARG A 175 11.44 -9.98 -19.57
N ARG A 176 11.76 -8.77 -20.02
CA ARG A 176 11.73 -8.44 -21.45
C ARG A 176 12.99 -8.92 -22.17
#